data_AF-A0A7S2Z898-F1
#
_entry.id   AF-A0A7S2Z898-F1
#
_cell.length_a   1.000
_cell.length_b   1.000
_cell.length_c   1.000
_cell.angle_alpha   90.00
_cell.angle_beta   90.00
_cell.angle_gamma   90.00
#
_symmetry.space_group_name_H-M   'P 1'
#
loop_
_entity.id
_entity.type
_entity.pdbx_description
1 polymer ?
#
loop_
_entity_poly.entity_id
_entity_poly.type
_entity_poly.pdbx_seq_one_letter_code
_entity_poly.pdbx_strand_id
1 'polypeptide(L)'
;GSGSGSGGRLTLGQIVPVCDVSGSMSGIPMEACIGLGLIVSRLAHPAFSNRILTFHSNPSWVAIDPAQGWCQNVMELAKAPWGNNTDFEKTVVLLMERLEAVQPPLQPAEVPGLLVFSDMQFDHAGGKQGETQRGER
;
A
#
# COMPACT_ATOMS: atom_id res chain seq x y z
N GLY A 1 -25.53 -0.51 -29.62
CA GLY A 1 -24.71 -1.65 -29.19
C GLY A 1 -23.28 -1.38 -29.57
N SER A 2 -22.38 -1.37 -28.60
CA SER A 2 -20.92 -1.42 -28.79
C SER A 2 -20.27 -1.45 -27.40
N GLY A 3 -20.28 -2.62 -26.78
CA GLY A 3 -19.45 -2.90 -25.60
C GLY A 3 -18.01 -3.07 -26.06
N SER A 4 -17.17 -2.08 -25.78
CA SER A 4 -15.73 -2.17 -25.92
C SER A 4 -15.16 -2.69 -24.61
N GLY A 5 -14.85 -3.98 -24.55
CA GLY A 5 -14.08 -4.56 -23.45
C GLY A 5 -12.68 -3.96 -23.41
N SER A 6 -12.43 -3.05 -22.47
CA SER A 6 -11.07 -2.59 -22.17
C SER A 6 -10.40 -3.65 -21.30
N GLY A 7 -9.38 -4.31 -21.82
CA GLY A 7 -8.41 -5.01 -20.97
C GLY A 7 -7.93 -4.05 -19.88
N GLY A 8 -8.17 -4.41 -18.62
CA GLY A 8 -8.05 -3.53 -17.46
C GLY A 8 -6.63 -2.98 -17.30
N ARG A 9 -6.36 -1.80 -17.87
CA ARG A 9 -5.22 -0.99 -17.48
C ARG A 9 -5.57 -0.36 -16.14
N LEU A 10 -4.96 -0.86 -15.07
CA LEU A 10 -4.96 -0.15 -13.79
C LEU A 10 -4.30 1.21 -14.02
N THR A 11 -5.09 2.27 -13.91
CA THR A 11 -4.54 3.61 -13.80
C THR A 11 -4.20 3.86 -12.34
N LEU A 12 -3.16 4.65 -12.04
CA LEU A 12 -2.81 4.99 -10.65
C LEU A 12 -3.98 5.65 -9.90
N GLY A 13 -4.93 6.25 -10.63
CA GLY A 13 -6.19 6.78 -10.09
C GLY A 13 -7.15 5.73 -9.54
N GLN A 14 -6.98 4.45 -9.87
CA GLN A 14 -7.81 3.35 -9.36
C GLN A 14 -7.01 2.45 -8.41
N ILE A 15 -6.07 3.02 -7.67
CA ILE A 15 -5.21 2.27 -6.74
C ILE A 15 -5.27 2.90 -5.36
N VAL A 16 -5.40 2.05 -4.34
CA VAL A 16 -5.16 2.40 -2.93
C VAL A 16 -3.79 1.87 -2.53
N PRO A 17 -2.87 2.74 -2.09
CA PRO A 17 -1.58 2.31 -1.57
C PRO A 17 -1.75 1.72 -0.17
N VAL A 18 -1.17 0.55 0.01
CA VAL A 18 -1.06 -0.16 1.28
C VAL A 18 0.42 -0.25 1.62
N CYS A 19 0.84 0.39 2.71
CA CYS A 19 2.25 0.54 3.07
C CYS A 19 2.60 -0.29 4.30
N ASP A 20 3.58 -1.17 4.14
CA ASP A 20 4.26 -1.85 5.22
C ASP A 20 5.18 -0.87 5.95
N VAL A 21 4.86 -0.64 7.22
CA VAL A 21 5.63 0.20 8.16
C VAL A 21 6.11 -0.64 9.34
N SER A 22 6.27 -1.95 9.15
CA SER A 22 6.81 -2.86 10.15
C SER A 22 8.31 -2.61 10.40
N GLY A 23 8.82 -3.19 11.48
CA GLY A 23 10.21 -3.02 11.86
C GLY A 23 11.23 -3.57 10.86
N SER A 24 10.87 -4.57 10.04
CA SER A 24 11.77 -5.10 8.99
C SER A 24 11.98 -4.11 7.84
N MET A 25 11.02 -3.22 7.62
CA MET A 25 11.13 -2.15 6.65
C MET A 25 12.02 -0.98 7.13
N SER A 26 12.48 -0.97 8.39
CA SER A 26 13.20 0.18 8.96
C SER A 26 14.38 0.67 8.10
N GLY A 27 14.53 2.00 8.00
CA GLY A 27 15.52 2.66 7.17
C GLY A 27 15.04 2.91 5.73
N ILE A 28 15.93 2.69 4.75
CA ILE A 28 15.67 2.95 3.32
C ILE A 28 14.40 2.24 2.79
N PRO A 29 14.10 0.97 3.15
CA PRO A 29 12.90 0.31 2.64
C PRO A 29 11.60 1.02 3.04
N MET A 30 11.51 1.50 4.29
CA MET A 30 10.37 2.24 4.82
C MET A 30 10.27 3.61 4.17
N GLU A 31 11.39 4.33 4.01
CA GLU A 31 11.42 5.61 3.31
C GLU A 31 10.92 5.48 1.86
N ALA A 32 11.35 4.43 1.15
CA ALA A 32 10.92 4.12 -0.20
C ALA A 32 9.43 3.72 -0.25
N CYS A 33 8.98 2.86 0.66
CA CYS A 33 7.59 2.42 0.81
C CYS A 33 6.66 3.62 1.02
N ILE A 34 6.98 4.49 1.99
CA ILE A 34 6.21 5.69 2.30
C ILE A 34 6.23 6.67 1.12
N GLY A 35 7.41 6.89 0.51
CA GLY A 35 7.54 7.79 -0.62
C GLY A 35 6.68 7.37 -1.81
N LEU A 36 6.70 6.09 -2.17
CA LEU A 36 5.85 5.55 -3.23
C LEU A 36 4.36 5.61 -2.87
N GLY A 37 4.01 5.25 -1.62
CA GLY A 37 2.65 5.36 -1.11
C GLY A 37 2.10 6.79 -1.19
N LEU A 38 2.91 7.79 -0.85
CA LEU A 38 2.55 9.21 -0.97
C LEU A 38 2.26 9.61 -2.42
N ILE A 39 3.09 9.20 -3.38
CA ILE A 39 2.86 9.49 -4.81
C ILE A 39 1.54 8.88 -5.26
N VAL A 40 1.32 7.59 -4.98
CA VAL A 40 0.11 6.88 -5.39
C VAL A 40 -1.12 7.49 -4.74
N SER A 41 -1.06 7.81 -3.43
CA SER A 41 -2.20 8.42 -2.72
C SER A 41 -2.62 9.77 -3.28
N ARG A 42 -1.70 10.56 -3.86
CA ARG A 42 -2.01 11.85 -4.49
C ARG A 42 -2.66 11.70 -5.85
N LEU A 43 -2.38 10.59 -6.53
CA LEU A 43 -2.92 10.27 -7.85
C LEU A 43 -4.21 9.44 -7.77
N ALA A 44 -4.50 8.83 -6.61
CA ALA A 44 -5.66 8.00 -6.36
C ALA A 44 -6.99 8.77 -6.54
N HIS A 45 -8.06 8.02 -6.77
CA HIS A 45 -9.42 8.53 -6.87
C HIS A 45 -9.74 9.45 -5.69
N PRO A 46 -10.49 10.56 -5.87
CA PRO A 46 -10.79 11.52 -4.79
C PRO A 46 -11.28 10.89 -3.48
N ALA A 47 -12.07 9.81 -3.57
CA ALA A 47 -12.55 9.03 -2.42
C ALA A 47 -11.43 8.45 -1.52
N PHE A 48 -10.26 8.18 -2.09
CA PHE A 48 -9.08 7.58 -1.44
C PHE A 48 -7.85 8.49 -1.49
N SER A 49 -7.98 9.67 -2.11
CA SER A 49 -6.87 10.62 -2.25
C SER A 49 -6.31 11.06 -0.90
N ASN A 50 -5.00 11.26 -0.86
CA ASN A 50 -4.25 11.68 0.34
C ASN A 50 -4.46 10.74 1.53
N ARG A 51 -4.61 9.45 1.28
CA ARG A 51 -4.71 8.41 2.31
C ARG A 51 -3.82 7.24 1.97
N ILE A 52 -3.20 6.67 3.00
CA ILE A 52 -2.46 5.42 2.93
C ILE A 52 -3.09 4.46 3.94
N LEU A 53 -3.20 3.19 3.57
CA LEU A 53 -3.62 2.14 4.49
C LEU A 53 -2.37 1.46 5.05
N THR A 54 -2.25 1.36 6.38
CA THR A 54 -1.10 0.68 6.99
C THR A 54 -1.21 -0.83 6.82
N PHE A 55 -0.08 -1.52 6.67
CA PHE A 55 0.00 -2.97 6.51
C PHE A 55 0.65 -3.62 7.74
N HIS A 56 -0.17 -3.92 8.74
CA HIS A 56 0.25 -4.66 9.94
C HIS A 56 -0.97 -5.32 10.61
N SER A 57 -0.86 -5.74 11.87
CA SER A 57 -1.84 -6.58 12.58
C SER A 57 -3.13 -5.86 12.95
N ASN A 58 -3.08 -4.53 12.95
CA ASN A 58 -4.21 -3.65 13.22
C ASN A 58 -4.18 -2.50 12.21
N PRO A 59 -4.45 -2.79 10.92
CA PRO A 59 -4.31 -1.81 9.85
C PRO A 59 -5.21 -0.60 10.12
N SER A 60 -4.81 0.56 9.60
CA SER A 60 -5.54 1.80 9.79
C SER A 60 -5.31 2.79 8.65
N TRP A 61 -6.28 3.66 8.41
CA TRP A 61 -6.16 4.74 7.45
C TRP A 61 -5.34 5.89 8.04
N VAL A 62 -4.23 6.23 7.39
CA VAL A 62 -3.46 7.45 7.69
C VAL A 62 -3.85 8.52 6.68
N ALA A 63 -4.44 9.60 7.18
CA ALA A 63 -4.71 10.78 6.37
C ALA A 63 -3.44 11.62 6.23
N ILE A 64 -3.18 12.07 5.01
CA ILE A 64 -2.03 12.90 4.68
C ILE A 64 -2.52 14.32 4.48
N ASP A 65 -1.83 15.28 5.08
CA ASP A 65 -2.07 16.68 4.77
C ASP A 65 -1.27 17.06 3.51
N PRO A 66 -1.94 17.36 2.37
CA PRO A 66 -1.23 17.79 1.17
C PRO A 66 -0.60 19.18 1.31
N ALA A 67 -1.03 20.01 2.26
CA ALA A 67 -0.42 21.30 2.55
C ALA A 67 0.90 21.16 3.33
N GLN A 68 1.10 20.00 3.97
CA GLN A 68 2.31 19.69 4.70
C GLN A 68 3.48 19.31 3.76
N GLY A 69 4.70 19.69 4.15
CA GLY A 69 5.92 19.36 3.42
C GLY A 69 6.13 17.85 3.27
N TRP A 70 6.74 17.44 2.16
CA TRP A 70 6.99 16.03 1.84
C TRP A 70 7.67 15.26 2.97
N CYS A 71 8.81 15.78 3.47
CA CYS A 71 9.58 15.12 4.52
C CYS A 71 8.79 15.00 5.83
N GLN A 72 7.93 15.97 6.14
CA GLN A 72 7.10 15.93 7.34
C GLN A 72 6.03 14.84 7.22
N ASN A 73 5.37 14.73 6.06
CA ASN A 73 4.46 13.62 5.77
C ASN A 73 5.16 12.27 5.90
N VAL A 74 6.41 12.14 5.39
CA VAL A 74 7.20 10.92 5.55
C VAL A 74 7.47 10.60 7.03
N MET A 75 7.91 11.59 7.81
CA MET A 75 8.21 11.41 9.23
C MET A 75 6.97 11.06 10.07
N GLU A 76 5.79 11.54 9.70
CA GLU A 76 4.53 11.20 10.37
C GLU A 76 4.07 9.78 10.03
N LEU A 77 4.17 9.40 8.76
CA LEU A 77 3.88 8.04 8.32
C LEU A 77 4.83 7.00 8.92
N ALA A 78 6.11 7.34 9.10
CA ALA A 78 7.08 6.46 9.77
C ALA A 78 6.75 6.24 11.26
N LYS A 79 5.93 7.11 11.87
CA LYS A 79 5.43 6.98 13.25
C LYS A 79 4.07 6.28 13.33
N ALA A 80 3.43 5.98 12.20
CA ALA A 80 2.17 5.23 12.17
C ALA A 80 2.37 3.88 12.86
N PRO A 81 1.36 3.32 13.55
CA PRO A 81 1.52 2.15 14.43
C PRO A 81 2.15 0.95 13.71
N TRP A 82 3.10 0.32 14.41
CA TRP A 82 3.88 -0.82 13.93
C TRP A 82 3.23 -2.08 14.49
N GLY A 83 3.16 -3.15 13.71
CA GLY A 83 2.72 -4.47 14.19
C GLY A 83 3.65 -5.57 13.69
N ASN A 84 3.83 -6.61 14.52
CA ASN A 84 4.72 -7.74 14.24
C ASN A 84 4.12 -8.79 13.28
N ASN A 85 2.92 -8.56 12.76
CA ASN A 85 2.26 -9.48 11.86
C ASN A 85 1.31 -8.74 10.94
N THR A 86 0.93 -9.33 9.81
CA THR A 86 0.06 -8.70 8.81
C THR A 86 -1.33 -9.30 8.86
N ASP A 87 -2.36 -8.45 8.85
CA ASP A 87 -3.76 -8.86 8.74
C ASP A 87 -4.37 -8.34 7.44
N PHE A 88 -4.22 -9.13 6.37
CA PHE A 88 -4.73 -8.76 5.05
C PHE A 88 -6.27 -8.73 5.02
N GLU A 89 -6.93 -9.58 5.80
CA GLU A 89 -8.40 -9.60 5.88
C GLU A 89 -8.93 -8.27 6.43
N LYS A 90 -8.39 -7.79 7.56
CA LYS A 90 -8.76 -6.47 8.10
C LYS A 90 -8.44 -5.33 7.14
N THR A 91 -7.34 -5.44 6.39
CA THR A 91 -6.96 -4.46 5.37
C THR A 91 -8.07 -4.36 4.31
N VAL A 92 -8.60 -5.49 3.85
CA VAL A 92 -9.70 -5.53 2.88
C VAL A 92 -11.01 -5.03 3.49
N VAL A 93 -11.32 -5.38 4.74
CA VAL A 93 -12.52 -4.88 5.43
C VAL A 93 -12.52 -3.35 5.52
N LEU A 94 -11.40 -2.72 5.91
CA LEU A 94 -11.27 -1.26 5.95
C LEU A 94 -11.44 -0.59 4.58
N LEU A 95 -11.06 -1.29 3.51
CA LEU A 95 -11.33 -0.82 2.14
C LEU A 95 -12.82 -0.89 1.82
N MET A 96 -13.50 -1.99 2.16
CA MET A 96 -14.94 -2.16 1.95
C MET A 96 -15.75 -1.12 2.73
N GLU A 97 -15.44 -0.91 4.01
CA GLU A 97 -16.08 0.12 4.84
C GLU A 97 -15.93 1.52 4.22
N ARG A 98 -14.75 1.82 3.66
CA ARG A 98 -14.52 3.08 2.97
C ARG A 98 -15.35 3.18 1.70
N LEU A 99 -15.44 2.11 0.91
CA LEU A 99 -16.26 2.07 -0.31
C LEU A 99 -17.74 2.32 -0.01
N GLU A 100 -18.26 1.72 1.06
CA GLU A 100 -19.65 1.90 1.49
C GLU A 100 -19.93 3.33 1.98
N ALA A 101 -18.93 4.00 2.57
CA ALA A 101 -19.06 5.38 3.04
C ALA A 101 -18.99 6.43 1.93
N VAL A 102 -18.60 6.07 0.71
CA VAL A 102 -18.49 7.02 -0.42
C VAL A 102 -19.86 7.31 -1.00
N GLN A 103 -20.18 8.59 -1.15
CA GLN A 103 -21.42 9.06 -1.76
C GLN A 103 -21.12 10.06 -2.88
N PRO A 104 -21.68 9.86 -4.11
CA PRO A 104 -22.48 8.70 -4.52
C PRO A 104 -21.67 7.39 -4.57
N PRO A 105 -22.30 6.20 -4.50
CA PRO A 105 -21.59 4.93 -4.62
C PRO A 105 -20.77 4.85 -5.91
N LEU A 106 -19.57 4.30 -5.80
CA LEU A 106 -18.69 4.10 -6.95
C LEU A 106 -19.25 3.06 -7.91
N GLN A 107 -19.06 3.28 -9.21
CA GLN A 107 -19.35 2.27 -10.21
C GLN A 107 -18.36 1.09 -10.09
N PRO A 108 -18.72 -0.13 -10.52
CA PRO A 108 -17.80 -1.27 -10.47
C PRO A 108 -16.44 -1.03 -11.14
N ALA A 109 -16.41 -0.19 -12.18
CA ALA A 109 -15.17 0.20 -12.86
C ALA A 109 -14.31 1.19 -12.05
N GLU A 110 -14.84 1.84 -11.03
CA GLU A 110 -14.17 2.82 -10.17
C GLU A 110 -13.67 2.20 -8.86
N VAL A 111 -14.04 0.95 -8.58
CA VAL A 111 -13.54 0.20 -7.42
C VAL A 111 -12.03 0.05 -7.56
N PRO A 112 -11.24 0.52 -6.58
CA PRO A 112 -9.80 0.54 -6.69
C PRO A 112 -9.20 -0.85 -6.48
N GLY A 113 -8.08 -1.11 -7.15
CA GLY A 113 -7.15 -2.17 -6.78
C GLY A 113 -6.29 -1.78 -5.57
N LEU A 114 -5.70 -2.76 -4.90
CA LEU A 114 -4.71 -2.54 -3.84
C LEU A 114 -3.30 -2.64 -4.42
N LEU A 115 -2.44 -1.68 -4.08
CA LEU A 115 -0.99 -1.79 -4.33
C LEU A 115 -0.28 -1.86 -2.99
N VAL A 116 0.24 -3.04 -2.67
CA VAL A 116 0.92 -3.33 -1.40
C VAL A 116 2.43 -3.15 -1.57
N PHE A 117 3.00 -2.23 -0.81
CA PHE A 117 4.44 -2.04 -0.67
C PHE A 117 4.89 -2.75 0.61
N SER A 118 5.56 -3.88 0.46
CA SER A 118 6.08 -4.69 1.56
C SER A 118 7.38 -5.35 1.11
N ASP A 119 8.27 -5.64 2.06
CA ASP A 119 9.41 -6.52 1.83
C ASP A 119 8.98 -7.98 1.61
N MET A 120 7.69 -8.29 1.83
CA MET A 120 7.07 -9.62 1.75
C MET A 120 7.87 -10.70 2.49
N GLN A 121 8.61 -10.33 3.54
CA GLN A 121 9.56 -11.17 4.30
C GLN A 121 9.86 -12.54 3.66
N PHE A 122 10.60 -12.55 2.54
CA PHE A 122 11.12 -13.78 1.92
C PHE A 122 12.13 -14.50 2.82
N ASP A 123 12.63 -13.83 3.86
CA ASP A 123 13.63 -14.32 4.80
C ASP A 123 13.16 -15.58 5.55
N HIS A 124 11.85 -15.76 5.73
CA HIS A 124 11.26 -16.98 6.31
C HIS A 124 10.86 -18.04 5.27
N ALA A 125 10.84 -17.70 3.97
CA ALA A 125 10.59 -18.64 2.88
C ALA A 125 11.88 -19.34 2.40
N GLY A 126 13.05 -18.83 2.80
CA GLY A 126 14.37 -19.42 2.55
C GLY A 126 14.76 -20.49 3.58
N GLY A 127 14.03 -21.60 3.62
CA GLY A 127 14.52 -22.80 4.27
C GLY A 127 15.82 -23.28 3.63
N LYS A 128 16.94 -23.11 4.36
CA LYS A 128 18.33 -23.51 4.09
C LYS A 128 19.17 -22.54 3.25
N GLN A 129 20.31 -22.17 3.85
CA GLN A 129 21.48 -21.59 3.20
C GLN A 129 21.79 -22.34 1.90
N GLY A 130 21.59 -21.69 0.76
CA GLY A 130 22.19 -22.11 -0.50
C GLY A 130 23.67 -21.76 -0.47
N GLU A 131 24.53 -22.71 -0.13
CA GLU A 131 25.95 -22.62 -0.44
C GLU A 131 26.10 -22.42 -1.95
N THR A 132 26.51 -21.22 -2.36
CA THR A 132 26.91 -20.98 -3.74
C THR A 132 28.26 -21.67 -3.92
N GLN A 133 28.25 -22.88 -4.48
CA GLN A 133 29.48 -23.49 -4.98
C GLN A 133 29.99 -22.64 -6.15
N ARG A 134 31.00 -21.84 -5.86
CA ARG A 134 31.78 -21.11 -6.84
C ARG A 134 32.59 -22.15 -7.63
N GLY A 135 32.10 -22.50 -8.82
CA GLY A 135 32.86 -23.29 -9.78
C GLY A 135 34.12 -22.53 -10.18
N GLU A 136 35.27 -23.01 -9.72
CA GLU A 136 36.57 -22.64 -10.24
C GLU A 136 36.71 -23.22 -11.66
N ARG A 137 37.20 -22.39 -12.58
CA ARG A 137 37.64 -22.80 -13.91
C ARG A 137 39.08 -23.29 -13.85
#